data_AF-A0A3N5KDK7-F1
#
_entry.id   AF-A0A3N5KDK7-F1
#
_cell.length_a   1.000
_cell.length_b   1.000
_cell.length_c   1.000
_cell.angle_alpha   90.00
_cell.angle_beta   90.00
_cell.angle_gamma   90.00
#
_symmetry.space_group_name_H-M   'P 1'
#
loop_
_entity.id
_entity.type
_entity.pdbx_description
1 polymer ?
#
loop_
_entity_poly.entity_id
_entity_poly.type
_entity_poly.pdbx_seq_one_letter_code
_entity_poly.pdbx_strand_id
1 'polypeptide(L)'
;MSDLAMSAGVIAVPGLGIGAPQPGEVVARRPRLRIAVRPSRRRVAGIAFASASVTLLALFAAAVFQTVLVQGQQRLDRLDRQVSQAQDRFDRLRADVAELESPERIVTVAHHRLGMVQPDTVTYLAPTLEQVVAVVSASGRSLPDEAEADAAIAIADEGPTWSQLKPFMGSAP
;
A
#
# COMPACT_ATOMS: atom_id res chain seq x y z
N MET A 1 69.58 22.25 0.14
CA MET A 1 68.86 23.51 -0.14
C MET A 1 68.69 24.20 1.21
N SER A 2 69.78 24.54 1.92
CA SER A 2 70.67 25.71 1.68
C SER A 2 69.85 27.01 1.78
N ASP A 3 70.10 28.04 2.59
CA ASP A 3 71.20 28.48 3.46
C ASP A 3 70.57 29.59 4.35
N LEU A 4 70.75 29.58 5.67
CA LEU A 4 71.61 30.51 6.42
C LEU A 4 72.18 31.71 5.62
N ALA A 5 71.59 32.89 5.84
CA ALA A 5 72.28 34.19 5.84
C ALA A 5 71.44 35.13 6.73
N MET A 6 71.83 35.51 7.94
CA MET A 6 73.02 36.28 8.33
C MET A 6 73.06 37.69 7.70
N SER A 7 72.82 38.66 8.58
CA SER A 7 73.56 39.91 8.68
C SER A 7 73.18 41.12 7.83
N ALA A 8 73.39 42.26 8.49
CA ALA A 8 73.50 43.63 8.00
C ALA A 8 72.18 44.32 7.60
N GLY A 9 71.89 45.55 8.01
CA GLY A 9 72.79 46.56 8.55
C GLY A 9 72.07 47.59 9.41
N VAL A 10 72.75 47.96 10.48
CA VAL A 10 72.70 49.29 11.07
C VAL A 10 73.36 50.23 10.06
N ILE A 11 72.63 51.22 9.56
CA ILE A 11 73.22 52.52 9.18
C ILE A 11 72.25 53.60 9.63
N ALA A 12 72.64 54.30 10.69
CA ALA A 12 72.12 55.59 11.07
C ALA A 12 72.79 56.67 10.22
N VAL A 13 72.00 57.57 9.64
CA VAL A 13 72.49 58.88 9.17
C VAL A 13 71.50 59.96 9.66
N PRO A 14 71.95 60.93 10.48
CA PRO A 14 71.12 62.02 10.95
C PRO A 14 71.19 63.18 9.96
N GLY A 15 70.09 63.42 9.24
CA GLY A 15 69.91 64.61 8.42
C GLY A 15 69.10 65.66 9.19
N LEU A 16 69.80 66.62 9.79
CA LEU A 16 69.25 67.84 10.38
C LEU A 16 68.58 68.70 9.30
N GLY A 17 67.27 68.55 9.15
CA GLY A 17 66.41 69.48 8.41
C GLY A 17 65.61 70.32 9.40
N ILE A 18 66.07 71.55 9.65
CA ILE A 18 65.36 72.56 10.43
C ILE A 18 64.19 73.07 9.58
N GLY A 19 63.01 72.50 9.81
CA GLY A 19 61.73 73.05 9.40
C GLY A 19 60.97 73.51 10.64
N ALA A 20 60.73 74.82 10.74
CA ALA A 20 59.98 75.42 11.83
C ALA A 20 58.56 74.81 11.95
N PRO A 21 58.01 74.71 13.17
CA PRO A 21 56.78 73.98 13.46
C PRO A 21 55.56 74.76 12.96
N GLN A 22 54.86 74.21 11.97
CA GLN A 22 53.44 74.49 11.81
C GLN A 22 52.71 73.63 12.86
N PRO A 23 51.96 74.20 13.81
CA PRO A 23 51.03 73.42 14.61
C PRO A 23 49.85 73.03 13.70
N GLY A 24 50.10 72.05 12.83
CA GLY A 24 49.04 71.26 12.26
C GLY A 24 48.37 70.58 13.44
N GLU A 25 47.18 71.06 13.77
CA GLU A 25 46.28 70.45 14.73
C GLU A 25 46.01 69.02 14.25
N VAL A 26 46.86 68.07 14.66
CA VAL A 26 46.55 66.66 14.57
C VAL A 26 45.49 66.45 15.62
N VAL A 27 44.24 66.75 15.25
CA VAL A 27 43.05 66.31 15.97
C VAL A 27 43.21 64.80 16.05
N ALA A 28 43.74 64.31 17.17
CA ALA A 28 43.82 62.91 17.48
C ALA A 28 42.37 62.40 17.40
N ARG A 29 42.03 61.77 16.27
CA ARG A 29 40.71 61.23 16.04
C ARG A 29 40.58 60.06 16.99
N ARG A 30 40.11 60.37 18.20
CA ARG A 30 39.85 59.39 19.26
C ARG A 30 39.12 58.23 18.60
N PRO A 31 39.66 57.00 18.62
CA PRO A 31 38.91 55.83 18.23
C PRO A 31 37.67 55.83 19.12
N ARG A 32 36.51 56.07 18.52
CA ARG A 32 35.25 56.03 19.27
C ARG A 32 35.13 54.61 19.79
N LEU A 33 35.30 54.44 21.11
CA LEU A 33 35.05 53.20 21.82
C LEU A 33 33.61 52.78 21.49
N ARG A 34 33.47 51.84 20.55
CA ARG A 34 32.22 51.11 20.39
C ARG A 34 32.13 50.21 21.60
N ILE A 35 31.15 50.48 22.44
CA ILE A 35 30.78 49.62 23.56
C ILE A 35 30.44 48.25 22.94
N ALA A 36 31.38 47.32 23.03
CA ALA A 36 31.07 45.92 22.84
C ALA A 36 30.15 45.55 24.01
N VAL A 37 28.84 45.55 23.77
CA VAL A 37 27.86 45.04 24.72
C VAL A 37 28.24 43.59 24.97
N ARG A 38 28.99 43.36 26.05
CA ARG A 38 29.39 42.02 26.45
C ARG A 38 28.08 41.26 26.68
N PRO A 39 27.75 40.23 25.89
CA PRO A 39 26.52 39.48 26.11
C PRO A 39 26.59 38.99 27.55
N SER A 40 25.59 39.35 28.35
CA SER A 40 25.61 38.98 29.76
C SER A 40 25.63 37.45 29.81
N ARG A 41 26.65 36.88 30.45
CA ARG A 41 26.86 35.41 30.50
C ARG A 41 25.61 34.66 30.98
N ARG A 42 24.77 35.34 31.78
CA ARG A 42 23.47 34.85 32.25
C ARG A 42 22.43 34.66 31.14
N ARG A 43 22.39 35.54 30.13
CA ARG A 43 21.47 35.39 28.98
C ARG A 43 21.89 34.24 28.07
N VAL A 44 23.19 34.09 27.82
CA VAL A 44 23.71 32.97 27.02
C VAL A 44 23.48 31.64 27.74
N ALA A 45 23.72 31.59 29.05
CA ALA A 45 23.42 30.40 29.86
C ALA A 45 21.91 30.08 29.87
N GLY A 46 21.04 31.09 29.97
CA GLY A 46 19.59 30.90 29.90
C GLY A 46 19.12 30.35 28.56
N ILE A 47 19.65 30.86 27.44
CA ILE A 47 19.33 30.37 26.10
C ILE A 47 19.83 28.93 25.92
N ALA A 48 21.05 28.63 26.37
CA ALA A 48 21.61 27.28 26.29
C ALA A 48 20.78 26.26 27.11
N PHE A 49 20.32 26.66 28.30
CA PHE A 49 19.48 25.82 29.14
C PHE A 49 18.09 25.62 28.53
N ALA A 50 17.51 26.67 27.96
CA ALA A 50 16.24 26.59 27.24
C ALA A 50 16.36 25.66 26.02
N SER A 51 17.42 25.79 25.21
CA SER A 51 17.65 24.89 24.08
C SER A 51 17.84 23.45 24.53
N ALA A 52 18.62 23.20 25.58
CA ALA A 52 18.81 21.86 26.12
C ALA A 52 17.49 21.26 26.62
N SER A 53 16.66 22.06 27.28
CA SER A 53 15.35 21.64 27.78
C SER A 53 14.40 21.29 26.64
N VAL A 54 14.35 22.12 25.59
CA VAL A 54 13.53 21.86 24.39
C VAL A 54 14.00 20.60 23.67
N THR A 55 15.32 20.41 23.48
CA THR A 55 15.87 19.19 22.88
C THR A 55 15.52 17.96 23.71
N LEU A 56 15.67 18.02 25.03
CA LEU A 56 15.31 16.91 25.92
C LEU A 56 13.81 16.59 25.82
N LEU A 57 12.95 17.60 25.79
CA LEU A 57 11.50 17.43 25.67
C LEU A 57 11.12 16.82 24.32
N ALA A 58 11.77 17.23 23.23
CA ALA A 58 11.55 16.69 21.89
C ALA A 58 11.99 15.22 21.79
N LEU A 59 13.14 14.86 22.36
CA LEU A 59 13.61 13.47 22.42
C LEU A 59 12.69 12.60 23.29
N PHE A 60 12.23 13.13 24.42
CA PHE A 60 11.28 12.44 25.28
C PHE A 60 9.93 12.23 24.58
N ALA A 61 9.40 13.26 23.91
CA ALA A 61 8.21 13.15 23.10
C ALA A 61 8.40 12.10 21.99
N ALA A 62 9.51 12.11 21.27
CA ALA A 62 9.82 11.12 20.25
C ALA A 62 9.87 9.69 20.82
N ALA A 63 10.43 9.47 22.01
CA ALA A 63 10.45 8.17 22.68
C ALA A 63 9.05 7.70 23.13
N VAL A 64 8.23 8.61 23.63
CA VAL A 64 6.81 8.32 23.96
C VAL A 64 6.02 8.01 22.69
N PHE A 65 6.21 8.80 21.62
CA PHE A 65 5.63 8.54 20.31
C PHE A 65 6.09 7.21 19.74
N GLN A 66 7.37 6.83 19.89
CA GLN A 66 7.87 5.52 19.50
C GLN A 66 7.14 4.39 20.24
N THR A 67 6.81 4.61 21.52
CA THR A 67 6.05 3.64 22.32
C THR A 67 4.58 3.55 21.88
N VAL A 68 3.97 4.67 21.47
CA VAL A 68 2.58 4.72 20.97
C VAL A 68 2.48 4.22 19.51
N LEU A 69 3.48 4.47 18.67
CA LEU A 69 3.62 3.94 17.31
C LEU A 69 3.69 2.41 17.30
N VAL A 70 4.35 1.82 18.30
CA VAL A 70 4.39 0.36 18.50
C VAL A 70 3.04 -0.21 18.97
N GLN A 71 2.17 0.59 19.59
CA GLN A 71 0.84 0.13 20.03
C GLN A 71 -0.20 0.08 18.89
N GLY A 72 0.02 0.82 17.79
CA GLY A 72 -0.83 0.75 16.59
C GLY A 72 -0.73 -0.58 15.83
N GLN A 73 0.41 -1.28 15.94
CA GLN A 73 0.63 -2.55 15.25
C GLN A 73 -0.10 -3.72 15.91
N GLN A 74 -0.35 -3.68 17.22
CA GLN A 74 -0.99 -4.81 17.91
C GLN A 74 -2.43 -5.08 17.45
N ARG A 75 -3.18 -4.05 17.01
CA ARG A 75 -4.56 -4.23 16.55
C ARG A 75 -4.62 -4.70 15.10
N LEU A 76 -3.74 -4.17 14.24
CA LEU A 76 -3.60 -4.66 12.87
C LEU A 76 -3.10 -6.10 12.86
N ASP A 77 -2.03 -6.41 13.60
CA ASP A 77 -1.47 -7.76 13.67
C ASP A 77 -2.48 -8.79 14.20
N ARG A 78 -3.38 -8.38 15.11
CA ARG A 78 -4.45 -9.26 15.60
C ARG A 78 -5.52 -9.48 14.55
N LEU A 79 -5.88 -8.44 13.80
CA LEU A 79 -6.88 -8.54 12.74
C LEU A 79 -6.34 -9.37 11.57
N ASP A 80 -5.09 -9.15 11.15
CA ASP A 80 -4.43 -9.92 10.09
C ASP A 80 -4.30 -11.39 10.49
N ARG A 81 -3.94 -11.68 11.76
CA ARG A 81 -3.94 -13.06 12.29
C ARG A 81 -5.32 -13.70 12.27
N GLN A 82 -6.39 -12.95 12.59
CA GLN A 82 -7.76 -13.47 12.54
C GLN A 82 -8.21 -13.73 11.11
N VAL A 83 -7.88 -12.84 10.17
CA VAL A 83 -8.18 -12.99 8.74
C VAL A 83 -7.48 -14.21 8.17
N SER A 84 -6.16 -14.36 8.42
CA SER A 84 -5.39 -15.52 7.98
C SER A 84 -5.96 -16.84 8.54
N GLN A 85 -6.28 -16.89 9.83
CA GLN A 85 -6.89 -18.10 10.42
C GLN A 85 -8.27 -18.43 9.84
N ALA A 86 -9.06 -17.41 9.50
CA ALA A 86 -10.37 -17.60 8.87
C ALA A 86 -10.21 -18.11 7.43
N GLN A 87 -9.26 -17.56 6.66
CA GLN A 87 -8.93 -18.02 5.31
C GLN A 87 -8.45 -19.47 5.31
N ASP A 88 -7.49 -19.82 6.18
CA ASP A 88 -6.99 -21.20 6.30
C ASP A 88 -8.10 -22.21 6.65
N ARG A 89 -9.09 -21.77 7.43
CA ARG A 89 -10.24 -22.62 7.79
C ARG A 89 -11.21 -22.74 6.62
N PHE A 90 -11.47 -21.66 5.91
CA PHE A 90 -12.32 -21.66 4.72
C PHE A 90 -11.73 -22.55 3.62
N ASP A 91 -10.43 -22.43 3.35
CA ASP A 91 -9.75 -23.23 2.33
C ASP A 91 -9.78 -24.72 2.66
N ARG A 92 -9.60 -25.09 3.94
CA ARG A 92 -9.77 -26.47 4.41
C ARG A 92 -11.19 -26.98 4.21
N LEU A 93 -12.20 -26.22 4.63
CA LEU A 93 -13.59 -26.62 4.47
C LEU A 93 -13.96 -26.79 3.00
N ARG A 94 -13.45 -25.91 2.14
CA ARG A 94 -13.66 -25.99 0.69
C ARG A 94 -12.97 -27.22 0.09
N ALA A 95 -11.78 -27.58 0.55
CA ALA A 95 -11.10 -28.80 0.15
C ALA A 95 -11.89 -30.05 0.59
N ASP A 96 -12.39 -30.07 1.83
CA ASP A 96 -13.20 -31.18 2.35
C ASP A 96 -14.51 -31.34 1.55
N VAL A 97 -15.17 -30.23 1.20
CA VAL A 97 -16.37 -30.24 0.35
C VAL A 97 -16.04 -30.74 -1.04
N ALA A 98 -14.94 -30.28 -1.67
CA ALA A 98 -14.53 -30.76 -2.98
C ALA A 98 -14.22 -32.26 -2.97
N GLU A 99 -13.65 -32.79 -1.89
CA GLU A 99 -13.43 -34.23 -1.72
C GLU A 99 -14.75 -34.99 -1.54
N LEU A 100 -15.69 -34.44 -0.77
CA LEU A 100 -17.04 -35.01 -0.56
C LEU A 100 -17.86 -35.02 -1.84
N GLU A 101 -17.81 -33.95 -2.62
CA GLU A 101 -18.51 -33.80 -3.90
C GLU A 101 -17.78 -34.45 -5.07
N SER A 102 -16.56 -34.98 -4.84
CA SER A 102 -15.79 -35.61 -5.90
C SER A 102 -16.62 -36.73 -6.56
N PRO A 103 -16.76 -36.70 -7.91
CA PRO A 103 -17.58 -37.69 -8.61
C PRO A 103 -17.13 -39.13 -8.34
N GLU A 104 -15.83 -39.35 -8.18
CA GLU A 104 -15.24 -40.63 -7.83
C GLU A 104 -15.79 -41.16 -6.50
N ARG A 105 -15.90 -40.31 -5.48
CA ARG A 105 -16.44 -40.70 -4.17
C ARG A 105 -17.93 -41.01 -4.25
N ILE A 106 -18.69 -40.24 -5.00
CA ILE A 106 -20.12 -40.49 -5.23
C ILE A 106 -20.31 -41.87 -5.89
N VAL A 107 -19.54 -42.15 -6.96
CA VAL A 107 -19.58 -43.43 -7.68
C VAL A 107 -19.14 -44.59 -6.77
N THR A 108 -18.08 -44.39 -5.98
CA THR A 108 -17.59 -45.39 -5.01
C THR A 108 -18.65 -45.72 -3.95
N VAL A 109 -19.29 -44.70 -3.37
CA VAL A 109 -20.36 -44.91 -2.38
C VAL A 109 -21.58 -45.56 -3.02
N ALA A 110 -21.98 -45.12 -4.21
CA ALA A 110 -23.10 -45.69 -4.96
C ALA A 110 -22.89 -47.18 -5.26
N HIS A 111 -21.71 -47.57 -5.73
CA HIS A 111 -21.40 -48.97 -6.01
C HIS A 111 -21.22 -49.80 -4.73
N HIS A 112 -20.34 -49.38 -3.82
CA HIS A 112 -19.91 -50.23 -2.71
C HIS A 112 -20.88 -50.24 -1.52
N ARG A 113 -21.57 -49.13 -1.24
CA ARG A 113 -22.50 -49.05 -0.09
C ARG A 113 -23.96 -49.21 -0.48
N LEU A 114 -24.35 -48.67 -1.64
CA LEU A 114 -25.74 -48.66 -2.09
C LEU A 114 -26.05 -49.77 -3.11
N GLY A 115 -25.04 -50.47 -3.63
CA GLY A 115 -25.24 -51.54 -4.61
C GLY A 115 -25.79 -51.05 -5.95
N MET A 116 -25.67 -49.75 -6.23
CA MET A 116 -26.06 -49.18 -7.52
C MET A 116 -25.07 -49.62 -8.60
N VAL A 117 -25.54 -49.78 -9.82
CA VAL A 117 -24.72 -50.17 -10.99
C VAL A 117 -24.96 -49.14 -12.08
N GLN A 118 -23.90 -48.76 -12.80
CA GLN A 118 -24.03 -47.83 -13.91
C GLN A 118 -24.69 -48.56 -15.09
N PRO A 119 -25.78 -48.01 -15.66
CA PRO A 119 -26.44 -48.64 -16.80
C PRO A 119 -25.53 -48.61 -18.04
N ASP A 120 -25.48 -49.71 -18.78
CA ASP A 120 -24.66 -49.85 -19.99
C ASP A 120 -25.14 -48.95 -21.14
N THR A 121 -26.44 -48.66 -21.20
CA THR A 121 -27.06 -47.86 -22.25
C THR A 121 -28.05 -46.87 -21.65
N VAL A 122 -27.94 -45.59 -22.04
CA VAL A 122 -28.89 -44.54 -21.70
C VAL A 122 -29.75 -44.24 -22.94
N THR A 123 -31.06 -44.49 -22.84
CA THR A 123 -32.01 -44.15 -23.91
C THR A 123 -32.63 -42.79 -23.63
N TYR A 124 -32.33 -41.82 -24.49
CA TYR A 124 -32.97 -40.50 -24.43
C TYR A 124 -34.30 -40.55 -25.17
N LEU A 125 -35.38 -40.15 -24.49
CA LEU A 125 -36.69 -39.98 -25.12
C LEU A 125 -36.86 -38.51 -25.53
N ALA A 126 -37.20 -38.29 -26.80
CA ALA A 126 -37.64 -36.98 -27.25
C ALA A 126 -39.06 -36.72 -26.71
N PRO A 127 -39.33 -35.54 -26.12
CA PRO A 127 -40.66 -35.20 -25.64
C PRO A 127 -41.63 -35.05 -26.83
N THR A 128 -42.87 -35.47 -26.65
CA THR A 128 -43.92 -35.26 -27.67
C THR A 128 -44.40 -33.80 -27.64
N LEU A 129 -44.92 -33.31 -28.77
CA LEU A 129 -45.47 -31.95 -28.88
C LEU A 129 -46.53 -31.67 -27.81
N GLU A 130 -47.38 -32.65 -27.51
CA GLU A 130 -48.40 -32.56 -26.47
C GLU A 130 -47.79 -32.34 -25.07
N GLN A 131 -46.71 -33.05 -24.75
CA GLN A 131 -45.99 -32.88 -23.47
C GLN A 131 -45.34 -31.50 -23.38
N VAL A 132 -44.79 -31.00 -24.48
CA VAL A 132 -44.24 -29.64 -24.55
C VAL A 132 -45.34 -28.61 -24.30
N VAL A 133 -46.49 -28.73 -24.98
CA VAL A 133 -47.65 -27.84 -24.81
C VAL A 133 -48.18 -27.87 -23.38
N ALA A 134 -48.26 -29.05 -22.76
CA ALA A 134 -48.72 -29.20 -21.38
C ALA A 134 -47.79 -28.51 -20.37
N VAL A 135 -46.47 -28.65 -20.53
CA VAL A 135 -45.48 -27.99 -19.66
C VAL A 135 -45.48 -26.48 -19.85
N VAL A 136 -45.53 -25.99 -21.10
CA VAL A 136 -45.59 -24.56 -21.41
C VAL A 136 -46.81 -23.93 -20.76
N SER A 137 -47.97 -24.57 -20.92
CA SER A 137 -49.24 -24.13 -20.33
C SER A 137 -49.22 -24.16 -18.79
N ALA A 138 -48.64 -25.21 -18.18
CA ALA A 138 -48.50 -25.31 -16.72
C ALA A 138 -47.51 -24.29 -16.14
N SER A 139 -46.49 -23.89 -16.91
CA SER A 139 -45.50 -22.88 -16.50
C SER A 139 -45.98 -21.43 -16.66
N GLY A 140 -47.23 -21.23 -17.10
CA GLY A 140 -47.83 -19.91 -17.30
C GLY A 140 -47.24 -19.12 -18.48
N ARG A 141 -46.43 -19.78 -19.33
CA ARG A 141 -45.96 -19.20 -20.59
C ARG A 141 -46.98 -19.50 -21.70
N SER A 142 -47.27 -18.50 -22.53
CA SER A 142 -48.01 -18.71 -23.77
C SER A 142 -47.11 -19.37 -24.81
N LEU A 143 -47.70 -20.23 -25.65
CA LEU A 143 -47.03 -20.74 -26.83
C LEU A 143 -46.71 -19.57 -27.77
N PRO A 144 -45.53 -19.56 -28.42
CA PRO A 144 -45.23 -18.58 -29.47
C PRO A 144 -46.25 -18.70 -30.60
N ASP A 145 -46.62 -17.56 -31.19
CA ASP A 145 -47.54 -17.51 -32.33
C ASP A 145 -46.96 -18.30 -33.53
N GLU A 146 -47.77 -18.79 -34.47
CA GLU A 146 -47.26 -19.65 -35.58
C GLU A 146 -46.10 -19.00 -36.36
N ALA A 147 -46.13 -17.67 -36.52
CA ALA A 147 -45.05 -16.90 -37.15
C ALA A 147 -43.76 -16.85 -36.30
N GLU A 148 -43.88 -16.83 -34.97
CA GLU A 148 -42.73 -16.92 -34.05
C GLU A 148 -42.21 -18.36 -33.96
N ALA A 149 -43.09 -19.37 -34.07
CA ALA A 149 -42.71 -20.77 -34.08
C ALA A 149 -41.89 -21.11 -35.34
N ASP A 150 -42.33 -20.68 -36.53
CA ASP A 150 -41.59 -20.87 -37.78
C ASP A 150 -40.23 -20.14 -37.74
N ALA A 151 -40.19 -18.93 -37.18
CA ALA A 151 -38.94 -18.20 -36.96
C ALA A 151 -38.01 -18.92 -35.96
N ALA A 152 -38.56 -19.48 -34.87
CA ALA A 152 -37.81 -20.21 -33.86
C ALA A 152 -37.28 -21.55 -34.41
N ILE A 153 -38.04 -22.24 -35.27
CA ILE A 153 -37.60 -23.47 -35.95
C ILE A 153 -36.47 -23.14 -36.94
N ALA A 154 -36.57 -22.04 -37.69
CA ALA A 154 -35.49 -21.59 -38.58
C ALA A 154 -34.20 -21.26 -37.79
N ILE A 155 -34.31 -20.64 -36.62
CA ILE A 155 -33.16 -20.38 -35.72
C ILE A 155 -32.62 -21.68 -35.11
N ALA A 156 -33.48 -22.66 -34.80
CA ALA A 156 -33.08 -23.95 -34.26
C ALA A 156 -32.36 -24.82 -35.30
N ASP A 157 -32.71 -24.71 -36.57
CA ASP A 157 -32.05 -25.40 -37.69
C ASP A 157 -30.64 -24.83 -37.96
N GLU A 158 -30.43 -23.54 -37.69
CA GLU A 158 -29.08 -22.92 -37.67
C GLU A 158 -28.31 -23.20 -36.36
N GLY A 159 -29.01 -23.59 -35.30
CA GLY A 159 -28.46 -23.96 -33.99
C GLY A 159 -27.89 -22.75 -33.22
N PRO A 160 -28.38 -22.44 -32.00
CA PRO A 160 -27.77 -21.40 -31.18
C PRO A 160 -26.30 -21.75 -30.91
N THR A 161 -25.40 -20.90 -31.42
CA THR A 161 -23.96 -21.12 -31.30
C THR A 161 -23.58 -21.02 -29.82
N TRP A 162 -22.65 -21.86 -29.35
CA TRP A 162 -22.24 -21.97 -27.93
C TRP A 162 -21.94 -20.61 -27.24
N SER A 163 -21.49 -19.61 -27.99
CA SER A 163 -21.28 -18.23 -27.51
C SER A 163 -22.57 -17.53 -27.06
N GLN A 164 -23.71 -17.82 -27.68
CA GLN A 164 -25.03 -17.25 -27.39
C GLN A 164 -25.69 -17.89 -26.15
N LEU A 165 -25.39 -19.17 -25.88
CA LEU A 165 -25.94 -19.92 -24.75
C LEU A 165 -25.16 -19.69 -23.44
N LYS A 166 -23.85 -19.42 -23.52
CA LYS A 166 -22.97 -19.21 -22.36
C LYS A 166 -23.46 -18.18 -21.33
N PRO A 167 -24.01 -16.99 -21.70
CA PRO A 167 -24.50 -16.03 -20.71
C PRO A 167 -25.72 -16.52 -19.91
N PHE A 168 -26.47 -17.51 -20.40
CA PHE A 168 -27.65 -18.05 -19.72
C PHE A 168 -27.35 -19.25 -18.81
N MET A 169 -26.17 -19.85 -18.92
CA MET A 169 -25.78 -21.04 -18.14
C MET A 169 -24.79 -20.76 -17.00
N GLY A 170 -24.40 -19.50 -16.77
CA GLY A 170 -23.32 -19.15 -15.84
C GLY A 170 -23.62 -17.92 -14.99
N SER A 171 -24.66 -17.98 -14.17
CA SER A 171 -24.85 -17.06 -13.05
C SER A 171 -25.77 -17.68 -11.99
N ALA A 172 -25.24 -18.65 -11.26
CA ALA A 172 -25.75 -19.03 -9.95
C ALA A 172 -24.54 -19.27 -9.01
N PRO A 173 -24.67 -18.90 -7.72
CA PRO A 173 -23.61 -18.36 -6.86
C PRO A 173 -22.52 -19.34 -6.42
#